data_AF-A0A7V9ALZ0-F1
#
_entry.id   AF-A0A7V9ALZ0-F1
#
_cell.length_a   1.000
_cell.length_b   1.000
_cell.length_c   1.000
_cell.angle_alpha   90.00
_cell.angle_beta   90.00
_cell.angle_gamma   90.00
#
_symmetry.space_group_name_H-M   'P 1'
#
loop_
_entity.id
_entity.type
_entity.pdbx_description
1 polymer ?
#
loop_
_entity_poly.entity_id
_entity_poly.type
_entity_poly.pdbx_seq_one_letter_code
_entity_poly.pdbx_strand_id
1 'polypeptide(L)'
;MSTPKFLQGQGTFHVAIKQRVNQYFTDINKPSTGNSALLFKAILFFAGYLALYIHLVFFHPAVWMAIPECILLGCLTAAIGFNVMHDGAHGSFSQYKLLN
;
A
#
# COMPACT_ATOMS: atom_id res chain seq x y z
N MET A 1 -25.52 20.30 -21.31
CA MET A 1 -25.69 19.01 -20.61
C MET A 1 -25.39 19.20 -19.14
N SER A 2 -26.33 18.90 -18.25
CA SER A 2 -26.09 18.90 -16.80
C SER A 2 -25.29 17.66 -16.42
N THR A 3 -24.11 17.84 -15.83
CA THR A 3 -23.31 16.74 -15.29
C THR A 3 -24.12 16.01 -14.22
N PRO A 4 -24.34 14.69 -14.32
CA PRO A 4 -25.04 13.95 -13.30
C PRO A 4 -24.24 14.04 -11.99
N LYS A 5 -24.91 14.46 -10.92
CA LYS A 5 -24.36 14.46 -9.57
C LYS A 5 -25.01 13.34 -8.78
N PHE A 6 -24.20 12.61 -8.01
CA PHE A 6 -24.73 11.69 -7.02
C PHE A 6 -25.55 12.47 -5.99
N LEU A 7 -26.70 11.91 -5.57
CA LEU A 7 -27.48 12.44 -4.47
C LEU A 7 -26.61 12.41 -3.21
N GLN A 8 -26.17 13.58 -2.74
CA GLN A 8 -25.52 13.70 -1.44
C GLN A 8 -26.56 13.43 -0.35
N GLY A 9 -26.58 12.21 0.18
CA GLY A 9 -27.27 11.93 1.44
C GLY A 9 -26.67 12.75 2.57
N GLN A 10 -27.35 12.86 3.72
CA GLN A 10 -26.95 13.71 4.86
C GLN A 10 -25.62 13.31 5.55
N GLY A 11 -24.79 12.46 4.95
CA GLY A 11 -23.51 11.99 5.52
C GLY A 11 -23.64 11.01 6.69
N THR A 12 -24.86 10.77 7.17
CA THR A 12 -25.18 9.94 8.34
C THR A 12 -24.68 8.50 8.21
N PHE A 13 -24.73 7.92 7.01
CA PHE A 13 -24.24 6.56 6.77
C PHE A 13 -22.71 6.45 6.93
N HIS A 14 -21.93 7.34 6.32
CA HIS A 14 -20.47 7.32 6.42
C HIS A 14 -20.00 7.52 7.87
N VAL A 15 -20.64 8.44 8.60
CA VAL A 15 -20.36 8.67 10.02
C VAL A 15 -20.67 7.41 10.84
N ALA A 16 -21.83 6.79 10.64
CA ALA A 16 -22.22 5.58 11.37
C ALA A 16 -21.27 4.41 11.10
N ILE A 17 -20.83 4.20 9.84
CA ILE A 17 -19.84 3.17 9.50
C ILE A 17 -18.50 3.45 10.18
N LYS A 18 -18.00 4.69 10.10
CA LYS A 18 -16.72 5.06 10.73
C LYS A 18 -16.75 4.85 12.25
N GLN A 19 -17.85 5.21 12.92
CA GLN A 19 -18.02 4.95 14.35
C GLN A 19 -17.99 3.46 14.68
N ARG A 20 -18.72 2.63 13.93
CA ARG A 20 -18.75 1.17 14.16
C ARG A 20 -17.39 0.53 13.94
N VAL A 21 -16.65 0.94 12.90
CA VAL A 21 -15.29 0.44 12.62
C VAL A 21 -14.34 0.81 13.77
N ASN A 22 -14.37 2.06 14.23
CA ASN A 22 -13.53 2.48 15.35
C ASN A 22 -13.88 1.72 16.64
N GLN A 23 -15.16 1.52 16.91
CA GLN A 23 -15.62 0.81 18.09
C GLN A 23 -15.18 -0.66 18.08
N TYR A 24 -15.24 -1.33 16.92
CA TYR A 24 -14.70 -2.68 16.75
C TYR A 24 -13.23 -2.78 17.18
N PHE A 25 -12.36 -1.87 16.72
CA PHE A 25 -10.93 -1.89 17.07
C PHE A 25 -10.69 -1.64 18.57
N THR A 26 -11.47 -0.75 19.18
CA THR A 26 -11.44 -0.50 20.63
C THR A 26 -11.86 -1.74 21.41
N ASP A 27 -12.97 -2.39 21.04
CA ASP A 27 -13.52 -3.55 21.74
C ASP A 27 -12.54 -4.73 21.74
N ILE A 28 -11.81 -4.95 20.64
CA ILE A 28 -10.82 -6.02 20.52
C ILE A 28 -9.41 -5.61 20.97
N ASN A 29 -9.23 -4.37 21.47
CA ASN A 29 -7.94 -3.80 21.88
C ASN A 29 -6.84 -3.93 20.81
N LYS A 30 -7.18 -3.69 19.53
CA LYS A 30 -6.25 -3.79 18.41
C LYS A 30 -6.07 -2.41 17.76
N PRO A 31 -4.84 -2.00 17.42
CA PRO A 31 -4.64 -0.76 16.68
C PRO A 31 -5.30 -0.82 15.30
N SER A 32 -5.81 0.31 14.85
CA SER A 32 -6.31 0.51 13.47
C SER A 32 -5.19 0.72 12.45
N THR A 33 -3.93 0.68 12.91
CA THR A 33 -2.73 0.77 12.08
C THR A 33 -2.21 -0.63 11.72
N GLY A 34 -1.23 -0.67 10.81
CA GLY A 34 -0.62 -1.87 10.29
C GLY A 34 0.04 -2.73 11.37
N ASN A 35 0.31 -3.98 10.98
CA ASN A 35 0.90 -5.01 11.83
C ASN A 35 2.23 -5.50 11.25
N SER A 36 2.87 -6.45 11.93
CA SER A 36 4.14 -7.02 11.49
C SER A 36 4.09 -7.68 10.10
N ALA A 37 2.93 -8.22 9.70
CA ALA A 37 2.75 -8.80 8.38
C ALA A 37 2.80 -7.73 7.28
N LEU A 38 2.22 -6.54 7.53
CA LEU A 38 2.31 -5.40 6.61
C LEU A 38 3.76 -4.92 6.48
N LEU A 39 4.49 -4.81 7.59
CA LEU A 39 5.91 -4.44 7.57
C LEU A 39 6.75 -5.47 6.80
N PHE A 40 6.54 -6.76 7.03
CA PHE A 40 7.21 -7.82 6.29
C PHE A 40 6.94 -7.73 4.78
N LYS A 41 5.68 -7.50 4.38
CA LYS A 41 5.30 -7.31 2.98
C LYS A 41 6.03 -6.12 2.35
N ALA A 42 6.15 -5.01 3.07
CA ALA A 42 6.90 -3.85 2.59
C ALA A 42 8.40 -4.19 2.41
N ILE A 43 9.03 -4.82 3.41
CA ILE A 43 10.44 -5.25 3.32
C ILE A 43 10.65 -6.17 2.13
N LEU A 44 9.75 -7.14 1.92
CA LEU A 44 9.82 -8.06 0.78
C LEU A 44 9.78 -7.33 -0.57
N PHE A 45 8.88 -6.34 -0.72
CA PHE A 45 8.79 -5.55 -1.94
C PHE A 45 10.04 -4.70 -2.18
N PHE A 46 10.54 -4.00 -1.16
CA PHE A 46 11.75 -3.18 -1.29
C PHE A 46 13.00 -4.03 -1.53
N ALA A 47 13.15 -5.16 -0.85
CA ALA A 47 14.27 -6.08 -1.05
C ALA A 47 14.25 -6.66 -2.47
N GLY A 48 13.09 -7.12 -2.95
CA GLY A 48 12.94 -7.60 -4.32
C GLY A 48 13.22 -6.52 -5.36
N TYR A 49 12.74 -5.30 -5.13
CA TYR A 49 12.97 -4.17 -6.03
C TYR A 49 14.46 -3.85 -6.13
N LEU A 50 15.14 -3.74 -4.98
CA LEU A 50 16.57 -3.47 -4.92
C LEU A 50 17.39 -4.61 -5.55
N ALA A 51 17.02 -5.87 -5.30
CA ALA A 51 17.70 -7.02 -5.89
C ALA A 51 17.60 -7.01 -7.41
N LEU A 52 16.40 -6.81 -7.97
CA LEU A 52 16.20 -6.71 -9.42
C LEU A 52 16.92 -5.50 -10.02
N TYR A 53 16.84 -4.34 -9.36
CA TYR A 53 17.53 -3.13 -9.83
C TYR A 53 19.05 -3.35 -9.89
N ILE A 54 19.63 -3.91 -8.82
CA ILE A 54 21.07 -4.23 -8.77
C ILE A 54 21.43 -5.23 -9.87
N HIS A 55 20.64 -6.29 -10.03
CA HIS A 55 20.91 -7.31 -11.04
C HIS A 55 20.89 -6.72 -12.46
N LEU A 56 19.84 -5.98 -12.82
CA LEU A 56 19.69 -5.35 -14.13
C LEU A 56 20.81 -4.34 -14.43
N VAL A 57 21.17 -3.50 -13.46
CA VAL A 57 22.10 -2.38 -13.68
C VAL A 57 23.57 -2.80 -13.63
N PHE A 58 23.95 -3.72 -12.74
CA PHE A 58 25.35 -4.05 -12.53
C PHE A 58 25.78 -5.37 -13.18
N PHE A 59 24.87 -6.34 -13.34
CA PHE A 59 25.21 -7.67 -13.85
C PHE A 59 24.89 -7.85 -15.35
N HIS A 60 24.13 -6.93 -15.95
CA HIS A 60 23.83 -6.90 -17.38
C HIS A 60 23.35 -8.26 -17.93
N PRO A 61 22.23 -8.81 -17.39
CA PRO A 61 21.75 -10.12 -17.78
C PRO A 61 21.40 -10.16 -19.27
N ALA A 62 21.46 -11.35 -19.86
CA ALA A 62 21.04 -11.55 -21.24
C ALA A 62 19.61 -11.04 -21.47
N VAL A 63 19.33 -10.52 -22.67
CA VAL A 63 18.06 -9.84 -23.01
C VAL A 63 16.82 -10.65 -22.63
N TRP A 64 16.87 -11.97 -22.83
CA TRP A 64 15.74 -12.86 -22.51
C TRP A 64 15.44 -12.97 -21.00
N MET A 65 16.42 -12.71 -20.13
CA MET A 65 16.23 -12.57 -18.67
C MET A 65 15.92 -11.11 -18.29
N ALA A 66 16.55 -10.15 -18.96
CA ALA A 66 16.36 -8.73 -18.65
C ALA A 66 14.91 -8.27 -18.87
N ILE A 67 14.23 -8.75 -19.93
CA ILE A 67 12.84 -8.39 -20.21
C ILE A 67 11.88 -8.78 -19.06
N PRO A 68 11.81 -10.05 -18.60
CA PRO A 68 10.95 -10.40 -17.48
C PRO A 68 11.36 -9.70 -16.19
N GLU A 69 12.64 -9.49 -15.93
CA GLU A 69 13.10 -8.73 -14.77
C GLU A 69 12.62 -7.27 -14.78
N CYS A 70 12.63 -6.60 -15.93
CA CYS A 70 12.08 -5.25 -16.08
C CYS A 70 10.56 -5.21 -15.83
N ILE A 71 9.82 -6.22 -16.31
CA ILE A 71 8.37 -6.34 -16.04
C ILE A 71 8.14 -6.51 -14.54
N LEU A 72 8.89 -7.42 -13.89
CA LEU A 72 8.82 -7.64 -12.45
C LEU A 72 9.18 -6.39 -11.65
N LEU A 73 10.20 -5.64 -12.06
CA LEU A 73 10.57 -4.36 -11.45
C LEU A 73 9.43 -3.34 -11.55
N GLY A 74 8.76 -3.26 -12.70
CA GLY A 74 7.56 -2.44 -12.87
C GLY A 74 6.41 -2.86 -11.95
N CYS A 75 6.14 -4.17 -11.85
CA CYS A 75 5.13 -4.71 -10.93
C CYS A 75 5.45 -4.40 -9.46
N LEU A 76 6.71 -4.54 -9.05
CA LEU A 76 7.14 -4.18 -7.69
C LEU A 76 7.01 -2.69 -7.42
N THR A 77 7.31 -1.84 -8.41
CA THR A 77 7.10 -0.38 -8.31
C THR A 77 5.63 -0.06 -8.05
N ALA A 78 4.72 -0.65 -8.84
CA ALA A 78 3.28 -0.51 -8.64
C ALA A 78 2.85 -1.06 -7.27
N ALA A 79 3.36 -2.22 -6.87
CA ALA A 79 3.05 -2.84 -5.58
C ALA A 79 3.45 -1.94 -4.40
N ILE A 80 4.64 -1.33 -4.44
CA ILE A 80 5.10 -0.35 -3.43
C ILE A 80 4.16 0.86 -3.39
N GLY A 81 3.80 1.42 -4.54
CA GLY A 81 2.89 2.57 -4.63
C GLY A 81 1.51 2.29 -4.04
N PHE A 82 0.86 1.20 -4.45
CA PHE A 82 -0.51 0.88 -4.05
C PHE A 82 -0.65 0.20 -2.68
N ASN A 83 0.39 -0.44 -2.15
CA ASN A 83 0.29 -1.18 -0.89
C ASN A 83 1.09 -0.56 0.26
N VAL A 84 2.19 0.14 -0.02
CA VAL A 84 3.02 0.72 1.04
C VAL A 84 2.78 2.23 1.12
N MET A 85 2.97 2.95 0.02
CA MET A 85 2.82 4.40 0.00
C MET A 85 1.36 4.85 0.20
N HIS A 86 0.39 4.13 -0.37
CA HIS A 86 -1.03 4.40 -0.16
C HIS A 86 -1.43 4.29 1.33
N ASP A 87 -1.03 3.20 1.98
CA ASP A 87 -1.31 2.95 3.41
C ASP A 87 -0.57 3.96 4.31
N GLY A 88 0.66 4.32 3.95
CA GLY A 88 1.44 5.36 4.64
C GLY A 88 0.78 6.73 4.54
N ALA A 89 0.32 7.12 3.35
CA ALA A 89 -0.40 8.38 3.12
C ALA A 89 -1.74 8.45 3.89
N HIS A 90 -2.37 7.31 4.16
CA HIS A 90 -3.55 7.23 5.02
C HIS A 90 -3.22 7.19 6.52
N GLY A 91 -1.94 7.16 6.90
CA GLY A 91 -1.48 7.02 8.28
C GLY A 91 -1.84 5.67 8.90
N SER A 92 -2.19 4.68 8.08
CA SER A 92 -2.59 3.35 8.52
C SER A 92 -1.44 2.36 8.47
N PHE A 93 -0.28 2.69 7.88
CA PHE A 93 0.84 1.77 7.77
C PHE A 93 1.48 1.47 9.14
N SER A 94 1.66 2.48 9.99
CA SER A 94 2.28 2.34 11.30
C SER A 94 1.70 3.32 12.32
N GLN A 95 1.83 3.00 13.62
CA GLN A 95 1.61 3.97 14.69
C GLN A 95 2.69 5.06 14.76
N TYR A 96 3.87 4.80 14.19
CA TYR A 96 4.98 5.76 14.18
C TYR A 96 4.91 6.64 12.94
N LYS A 97 4.78 7.96 13.14
CA LYS A 97 4.67 8.94 12.05
C LYS A 97 5.84 8.89 11.05
N LEU A 98 7.04 8.51 11.49
CA LEU A 98 8.22 8.38 10.61
C LEU A 98 8.11 7.22 9.63
N LEU A 99 7.30 6.21 9.93
CA LEU A 99 7.10 5.03 9.09
C LEU A 99 5.89 5.18 8.15
N ASN A 100 5.12 6.27 8.26
CA ASN A 100 3.97 6.56 7.40
C ASN A 100 4.34 7.51 6.26
#